data_AF-A0A2K9DJ48-F1
#
_entry.id   AF-A0A2K9DJ48-F1
#
_cell.length_a   1.000
_cell.length_b   1.000
_cell.length_c   1.000
_cell.angle_alpha   90.00
_cell.angle_beta   90.00
_cell.angle_gamma   90.00
#
_symmetry.space_group_name_H-M   'P 1'
#
loop_
_entity.id
_entity.type
_entity.pdbx_description
1 polymer ?
#
loop_
_entity_poly.entity_id
_entity_poly.type
_entity_poly.pdbx_seq_one_letter_code
_entity_poly.pdbx_strand_id
1 'polypeptide(L)'
;MNATLKTIALAAFVAGAITLSGCTSPEPTATAPSPTPSATSAAQQPTATPTPSIDLPAGVGNGDPIDASAAEQLNAAARAGGQDRAYQLPDGQWVYLAAGQPLPQPVLDAAATAAASQADGINSSDSEVQGEAINRMLAEVKRQSSATGKGFVIVTRMMSYVDGSGTSEPRWAVNKGSGGPFSTRDEAIAYAQTQLGGTPESTSILVIDTIG
;
A
#
# COMPACT_ATOMS: atom_id res chain seq x y z
N MET A 1 21.34 2.98 -38.83
CA MET A 1 21.79 4.38 -38.70
C MET A 1 20.66 5.29 -39.13
N ASN A 2 20.06 6.01 -38.18
CA ASN A 2 19.55 7.39 -38.34
C ASN A 2 18.93 7.80 -37.00
N ALA A 3 19.70 8.59 -36.26
CA ALA A 3 19.32 9.17 -34.99
C ALA A 3 18.39 10.36 -35.22
N THR A 4 17.41 10.56 -34.34
CA THR A 4 16.71 11.84 -34.22
C THR A 4 16.49 12.12 -32.75
N LEU A 5 17.46 12.84 -32.17
CA LEU A 5 17.37 13.49 -30.87
C LEU A 5 16.44 14.70 -30.98
N LYS A 6 15.50 14.84 -30.04
CA LYS A 6 14.84 16.12 -29.75
C LYS A 6 14.91 16.39 -28.25
N THR A 7 15.93 17.16 -27.90
CA THR A 7 16.05 18.03 -26.72
C THR A 7 14.96 19.10 -26.75
N ILE A 8 14.37 19.45 -25.60
CA ILE A 8 13.69 20.71 -25.20
C ILE A 8 13.02 20.39 -23.84
N ALA A 9 13.01 21.20 -22.77
CA ALA A 9 13.79 22.31 -22.27
C ALA A 9 13.33 22.50 -20.81
N LEU A 10 14.26 22.91 -19.95
CA LEU A 10 14.10 23.19 -18.53
C LEU A 10 13.34 24.52 -18.30
N ALA A 11 12.36 24.58 -17.40
CA ALA A 11 11.86 25.81 -16.78
C ALA A 11 10.96 25.47 -15.58
N ALA A 12 10.79 26.24 -14.52
CA ALA A 12 11.57 27.25 -13.82
C ALA A 12 10.77 27.48 -12.52
N PHE A 13 11.45 27.56 -11.38
CA PHE A 13 10.88 27.88 -10.07
C PHE A 13 10.26 29.29 -10.10
N VAL A 14 9.02 29.46 -9.62
CA VAL A 14 8.47 30.76 -9.24
C VAL A 14 7.84 30.63 -7.85
N ALA A 15 8.54 31.19 -6.86
CA ALA A 15 8.00 31.53 -5.56
C ALA A 15 7.25 32.87 -5.67
N GLY A 16 6.07 32.98 -5.03
CA GLY A 16 5.28 34.21 -5.00
C GLY A 16 4.53 34.34 -3.68
N ALA A 17 4.87 35.38 -2.93
CA ALA A 17 4.43 35.69 -1.58
C ALA A 17 2.96 36.15 -1.51
N ILE A 18 2.26 35.75 -0.44
CA ILE A 18 0.95 36.29 -0.08
C ILE A 18 1.15 37.39 0.96
N THR A 19 0.94 38.64 0.54
CA THR A 19 0.83 39.81 1.42
C THR A 19 -0.61 39.94 1.91
N LEU A 20 -0.82 39.94 3.23
CA LEU A 20 -2.08 40.37 3.84
C LEU A 20 -1.81 41.66 4.64
N SER A 21 -2.32 42.76 4.08
CA SER A 21 -2.30 44.09 4.65
C SER A 21 -3.30 44.22 5.81
N GLY A 22 -2.80 44.70 6.94
CA GLY A 22 -3.35 45.81 7.73
C GLY A 22 -4.81 45.77 8.21
N CYS A 23 -4.98 45.69 9.53
CA CYS A 23 -5.97 46.50 10.25
C CYS A 23 -5.29 47.12 11.48
N THR A 24 -5.44 48.43 11.62
CA THR A 24 -4.86 49.25 12.68
C THR A 24 -5.94 49.68 13.67
N SER A 25 -5.51 49.80 14.94
CA SER A 25 -6.00 50.68 16.02
C SER A 25 -7.30 50.32 16.76
N PRO A 26 -7.52 50.82 18.01
CA PRO A 26 -6.63 51.53 18.95
C PRO A 26 -6.58 50.91 20.37
N GLU A 27 -5.58 51.37 21.14
CA GLU A 27 -5.45 51.22 22.60
C GLU A 27 -6.60 51.92 23.35
N PRO A 28 -7.07 51.35 24.48
CA PRO A 28 -7.15 52.17 25.67
C PRO A 28 -6.66 51.47 26.95
N THR A 29 -5.88 52.23 27.71
CA THR A 29 -5.47 52.04 29.11
C THR A 29 -6.61 51.59 30.02
N ALA A 30 -6.42 50.48 30.75
CA ALA A 30 -7.09 50.23 32.04
C ALA A 30 -6.29 49.23 32.91
N THR A 31 -6.18 49.57 34.19
CA THR A 31 -5.41 48.94 35.26
C THR A 31 -6.10 47.69 35.86
N ALA A 32 -5.29 46.79 36.44
CA ALA A 32 -5.59 45.74 37.45
C ALA A 32 -5.90 44.30 36.94
N PRO A 33 -5.83 43.26 37.81
CA PRO A 33 -4.85 42.90 38.84
C PRO A 33 -4.09 41.60 38.50
N SER A 34 -3.07 41.27 39.29
CA SER A 34 -2.19 40.10 39.17
C SER A 34 -2.95 38.76 39.03
N PRO A 35 -2.62 37.88 38.05
CA PRO A 35 -3.17 36.53 38.01
C PRO A 35 -2.49 35.65 39.08
N THR A 36 -3.31 35.12 39.98
CA THR A 36 -2.98 33.99 40.86
C THR A 36 -2.43 32.82 40.02
N PRO A 37 -1.32 32.17 40.42
CA PRO A 37 -0.83 30.98 39.72
C PRO A 37 -1.88 29.87 39.84
N SER A 38 -2.54 29.56 38.73
CA SER A 38 -3.37 28.36 38.61
C SER A 38 -2.45 27.15 38.73
N ALA A 39 -2.75 26.27 39.67
CA ALA A 39 -2.06 25.02 39.87
C ALA A 39 -2.05 24.22 38.56
N THR A 40 -0.86 23.99 38.02
CA THR A 40 -0.61 23.05 36.94
C THR A 40 -1.08 21.67 37.38
N SER A 41 -2.27 21.27 36.94
CA SER A 41 -2.72 19.89 37.02
C SER A 41 -1.75 19.06 36.20
N ALA A 42 -0.88 18.31 36.88
CA ALA A 42 0.02 17.36 36.24
C ALA A 42 -0.83 16.39 35.42
N ALA A 43 -0.76 16.49 34.09
CA ALA A 43 -1.30 15.48 33.21
C ALA A 43 -0.64 14.16 33.59
N GLN A 44 -1.43 13.21 34.06
CA GLN A 44 -0.97 11.84 34.27
C GLN A 44 -0.47 11.33 32.92
N GLN A 45 0.85 11.18 32.80
CA GLN A 45 1.48 10.57 31.65
C GLN A 45 0.88 9.16 31.48
N PRO A 46 0.29 8.83 30.32
CA PRO A 46 -0.25 7.50 30.09
C PRO A 46 0.83 6.47 30.38
N THR A 47 0.58 5.58 31.34
CA THR A 47 1.44 4.43 31.58
C THR A 47 1.43 3.60 30.31
N ALA A 48 2.56 3.56 29.60
CA ALA A 48 2.71 2.73 28.40
C ALA A 48 2.35 1.30 28.79
N THR A 49 1.32 0.75 28.15
CA THR A 49 1.02 -0.67 28.26
C THR A 49 2.24 -1.42 27.74
N PRO A 50 2.80 -2.39 28.49
CA PRO A 50 3.96 -3.13 28.01
C PRO A 50 3.60 -3.82 26.71
N THR A 51 4.32 -3.49 25.63
CA THR A 51 4.27 -4.27 24.40
C THR A 51 4.69 -5.70 24.74
N PRO A 52 3.88 -6.73 24.42
CA PRO A 52 4.26 -8.11 24.71
C PRO A 52 5.62 -8.41 24.06
N SER A 53 6.56 -8.94 24.86
CA SER A 53 7.84 -9.42 24.34
C SER A 53 7.55 -10.67 23.51
N ILE A 54 7.84 -10.60 22.21
CA ILE A 54 7.68 -11.74 21.29
C ILE A 54 8.94 -12.58 21.40
N ASP A 55 8.77 -13.88 21.68
CA ASP A 55 9.90 -14.81 21.79
C ASP A 55 10.25 -15.35 20.40
N LEU A 56 10.92 -14.51 19.58
CA LEU A 56 11.49 -14.93 18.31
C LEU A 56 12.92 -15.47 18.55
N PRO A 57 13.29 -16.63 18.00
CA PRO A 57 14.66 -17.09 18.02
C PRO A 57 15.61 -16.00 17.50
N ALA A 58 16.79 -15.90 18.12
CA ALA A 58 17.79 -14.95 17.67
C ALA A 58 18.18 -15.22 16.21
N GLY A 59 18.11 -14.18 15.37
CA GLY A 59 18.50 -14.26 13.97
C GLY A 59 17.38 -14.57 12.97
N VAL A 60 16.12 -14.67 13.41
CA VAL A 60 14.98 -14.78 12.48
C VAL A 60 14.87 -13.52 11.62
N GLY A 61 15.06 -13.69 10.32
CA GLY A 61 14.94 -12.67 9.29
C GLY A 61 13.56 -12.63 8.64
N ASN A 62 13.31 -11.55 7.90
CA ASN A 62 12.06 -11.39 7.13
C ASN A 62 11.91 -12.51 6.09
N GLY A 63 10.80 -13.25 6.18
CA GLY A 63 10.49 -14.42 5.35
C GLY A 63 10.96 -15.75 5.91
N ASP A 64 11.69 -15.75 7.03
CA ASP A 64 12.12 -16.99 7.66
C ASP A 64 10.93 -17.73 8.28
N PRO A 65 10.97 -19.07 8.28
CA PRO A 65 9.95 -19.88 8.92
C PRO A 65 9.98 -19.68 10.43
N ILE A 66 8.79 -19.67 11.02
CA ILE A 66 8.58 -19.62 12.47
C ILE A 66 7.57 -20.70 12.87
N ASP A 67 7.55 -21.07 14.15
CA ASP A 67 6.54 -21.98 14.65
C ASP A 67 5.19 -21.28 14.88
N ALA A 68 4.14 -22.07 15.09
CA ALA A 68 2.79 -21.56 15.31
C ALA A 68 2.65 -20.73 16.59
N SER A 69 3.42 -21.02 17.63
CA SER A 69 3.38 -20.28 18.90
C SER A 69 3.93 -18.87 18.72
N ALA A 70 5.08 -18.72 18.06
CA ALA A 70 5.64 -17.43 17.69
C ALA A 70 4.70 -16.66 16.75
N ALA A 71 4.06 -17.37 15.80
CA ALA A 71 3.08 -16.77 14.89
C ALA A 71 1.85 -16.22 15.62
N GLU A 72 1.32 -16.96 16.60
CA GLU A 72 0.20 -16.52 17.45
C GLU A 72 0.58 -15.27 18.26
N GLN A 73 1.76 -15.26 18.87
CA GLN A 73 2.26 -14.11 19.64
C GLN A 73 2.44 -12.87 18.77
N LEU A 74 3.05 -13.01 17.59
CA LEU A 74 3.22 -11.92 16.61
C LEU A 74 1.88 -11.34 16.19
N ASN A 75 0.93 -12.20 15.81
CA ASN A 75 -0.38 -11.74 15.36
C ASN A 75 -1.22 -11.17 16.51
N ALA A 76 -1.04 -11.63 17.75
CA ALA A 76 -1.64 -10.99 18.93
C ALA A 76 -1.04 -9.59 19.17
N ALA A 77 0.28 -9.47 19.11
CA ALA A 77 0.98 -8.18 19.22
C ALA A 77 0.55 -7.21 18.11
N ALA A 78 0.38 -7.69 16.87
CA ALA A 78 -0.10 -6.89 15.75
C ALA A 78 -1.51 -6.31 15.99
N ARG A 79 -2.42 -7.09 16.59
CA ARG A 79 -3.76 -6.61 16.99
C ARG A 79 -3.69 -5.57 18.12
N ALA A 80 -2.64 -5.61 18.94
CA ALA A 80 -2.36 -4.64 19.99
C ALA A 80 -1.58 -3.40 19.48
N GLY A 81 -1.37 -3.25 18.17
CA GLY A 81 -0.69 -2.11 17.56
C GLY A 81 0.76 -2.36 17.14
N GLY A 82 1.28 -3.57 17.36
CA GLY A 82 2.52 -4.03 16.74
C GLY A 82 2.45 -3.99 15.21
N GLN A 83 3.59 -3.83 14.56
CA GLN A 83 3.65 -3.68 13.11
C GLN A 83 4.09 -4.97 12.41
N ASP A 84 4.93 -5.77 13.06
CA ASP A 84 5.38 -7.06 12.53
C ASP A 84 4.27 -8.11 12.58
N ARG A 85 4.33 -9.07 11.66
CA ARG A 85 3.26 -10.08 11.49
C ARG A 85 3.82 -11.46 11.24
N ALA A 86 2.96 -12.45 11.45
CA ALA A 86 3.18 -13.79 10.96
C ALA A 86 2.17 -14.13 9.87
N TYR A 87 2.63 -14.73 8.78
CA TYR A 87 1.80 -15.11 7.65
C TYR A 87 1.90 -16.61 7.40
N GLN A 88 0.76 -17.26 7.17
CA GLN A 88 0.72 -18.69 6.84
C GLN A 88 0.70 -18.86 5.34
N LEU A 89 1.71 -19.54 4.81
CA LEU A 89 1.77 -19.94 3.41
C LEU A 89 0.73 -21.05 3.13
N PRO A 90 0.36 -21.28 1.85
CA PRO A 90 -0.61 -22.32 1.49
C PRO A 90 -0.21 -23.75 1.88
N ASP A 91 1.08 -24.02 2.07
CA ASP A 91 1.61 -25.30 2.57
C ASP A 91 1.48 -25.46 4.09
N GLY A 92 0.96 -24.46 4.79
CA GLY A 92 0.77 -24.42 6.23
C GLY A 92 1.97 -23.85 7.00
N GLN A 93 3.11 -23.56 6.35
CA GLN A 93 4.27 -22.97 7.00
C GLN A 93 4.01 -21.53 7.41
N TRP A 94 4.34 -21.19 8.66
CA TRP A 94 4.33 -19.80 9.12
C TRP A 94 5.65 -19.11 8.79
N VAL A 95 5.59 -17.88 8.31
CA VAL A 95 6.76 -17.04 8.05
C VAL A 95 6.64 -15.71 8.80
N TYR A 96 7.79 -15.19 9.24
CA TYR A 96 7.88 -13.88 9.87
C TYR A 96 7.89 -12.75 8.83
N LEU A 97 7.10 -11.70 9.05
CA LEU A 97 7.05 -10.50 8.21
C LEU A 97 7.46 -9.28 9.02
N ALA A 98 8.61 -8.70 8.67
CA ALA A 98 9.09 -7.48 9.28
C ALA A 98 8.40 -6.25 8.65
N ALA A 99 7.89 -5.35 9.49
CA ALA A 99 7.15 -4.18 9.05
C ALA A 99 7.98 -3.22 8.19
N GLY A 100 9.29 -3.10 8.47
CA GLY A 100 10.21 -2.23 7.74
C GLY A 100 10.85 -2.85 6.50
N GLN A 101 10.50 -4.08 6.14
CA GLN A 101 11.08 -4.81 5.01
C GLN A 101 10.04 -5.09 3.91
N PRO A 102 10.44 -5.20 2.63
CA PRO A 102 9.55 -5.66 1.57
C PRO A 102 8.98 -7.04 1.85
N LEU A 103 7.84 -7.38 1.24
CA LEU A 103 7.32 -8.74 1.36
C LEU A 103 8.26 -9.76 0.72
N PRO A 104 8.53 -10.90 1.38
CA PRO A 104 9.24 -12.02 0.77
C PRO A 104 8.50 -12.54 -0.47
N GLN A 105 9.25 -12.97 -1.48
CA GLN A 105 8.69 -13.47 -2.74
C GLN A 105 7.65 -14.60 -2.54
N PRO A 106 7.85 -15.60 -1.66
CA PRO A 106 6.85 -16.65 -1.44
C PRO A 106 5.49 -16.13 -0.97
N VAL A 107 5.47 -15.01 -0.24
CA VAL A 107 4.24 -14.38 0.25
C VAL A 107 3.55 -13.63 -0.88
N LEU A 108 4.31 -12.94 -1.74
CA LEU A 108 3.79 -12.30 -2.94
C LEU A 108 3.17 -13.31 -3.90
N ASP A 109 3.83 -14.44 -4.13
CA ASP A 109 3.34 -15.51 -5.00
C ASP A 109 2.07 -16.15 -4.43
N ALA A 110 2.03 -16.40 -3.12
CA ALA A 110 0.84 -16.91 -2.44
C ALA A 110 -0.33 -15.92 -2.52
N ALA A 111 -0.10 -14.63 -2.28
CA ALA A 111 -1.13 -13.61 -2.38
C ALA A 111 -1.64 -13.44 -3.82
N ALA A 112 -0.74 -13.51 -4.82
CA ALA A 112 -1.09 -13.38 -6.23
C ALA A 112 -1.94 -14.56 -6.68
N THR A 113 -1.56 -15.78 -6.28
CA THR A 113 -2.30 -17.01 -6.55
C THR A 113 -3.69 -16.97 -5.90
N ALA A 114 -3.77 -16.55 -4.64
CA ALA A 114 -5.05 -16.42 -3.95
C ALA A 114 -5.97 -15.42 -4.65
N ALA A 115 -5.46 -14.24 -5.03
CA ALA A 115 -6.24 -13.24 -5.75
C ALA A 115 -6.65 -13.72 -7.16
N ALA A 116 -5.76 -14.38 -7.90
CA ALA A 116 -6.06 -14.96 -9.20
C ALA A 116 -7.19 -15.99 -9.12
N SER A 117 -7.23 -16.81 -8.06
CA SER A 117 -8.31 -17.80 -7.85
C SER A 117 -9.70 -17.18 -7.72
N GLN A 118 -9.79 -15.89 -7.41
CA GLN A 118 -11.03 -15.14 -7.27
C GLN A 118 -11.44 -14.40 -8.56
N ALA A 119 -10.58 -14.41 -9.58
CA ALA A 119 -10.77 -13.68 -10.83
C ALA A 119 -11.58 -14.44 -11.89
N ASP A 120 -12.21 -15.56 -11.53
CA ASP A 120 -13.12 -16.26 -12.44
C ASP A 120 -14.25 -15.33 -12.89
N GLY A 121 -14.44 -15.21 -14.21
CA GLY A 121 -15.36 -14.27 -14.84
C GLY A 121 -14.79 -12.88 -15.16
N ILE A 122 -13.54 -12.56 -14.81
CA ILE A 122 -12.95 -11.21 -15.05
C ILE A 122 -12.85 -10.84 -16.54
N ASN A 123 -12.79 -11.85 -17.41
CA ASN A 123 -12.75 -11.68 -18.86
C ASN A 123 -14.12 -11.90 -19.54
N SER A 124 -15.20 -11.94 -18.76
CA SER A 124 -16.56 -12.05 -19.28
C SER A 124 -16.94 -10.83 -20.10
N SER A 125 -17.71 -11.02 -21.18
CA SER A 125 -18.37 -9.92 -21.90
C SER A 125 -19.62 -9.42 -21.17
N ASP A 126 -20.11 -10.17 -20.18
CA ASP A 126 -21.15 -9.72 -19.26
C ASP A 126 -20.53 -8.84 -18.17
N SER A 127 -20.95 -7.57 -18.14
CA SER A 127 -20.42 -6.57 -17.22
C SER A 127 -20.71 -6.86 -15.74
N GLU A 128 -21.82 -7.54 -15.43
CA GLU A 128 -22.15 -7.91 -14.05
C GLU A 128 -21.19 -9.01 -13.58
N VAL A 129 -21.01 -10.06 -14.38
CA VAL A 129 -20.07 -11.16 -14.10
C VAL A 129 -18.63 -10.63 -13.96
N GLN A 130 -18.20 -9.77 -14.88
CA GLN A 130 -16.89 -9.13 -14.82
C GLN A 130 -16.73 -8.26 -13.55
N GLY A 131 -17.73 -7.42 -13.25
CA GLY A 131 -17.71 -6.55 -12.08
C GLY A 131 -17.63 -7.34 -10.77
N GLU A 132 -18.39 -8.43 -10.65
CA GLU A 132 -18.32 -9.33 -9.50
C GLU A 132 -16.95 -9.99 -9.35
N ALA A 133 -16.34 -10.46 -10.46
CA ALA A 133 -15.01 -11.04 -10.44
C ALA A 133 -13.94 -10.05 -9.95
N ILE A 134 -14.01 -8.80 -10.44
CA ILE A 134 -13.13 -7.71 -9.97
C ILE A 134 -13.35 -7.49 -8.47
N ASN A 135 -14.59 -7.43 -7.99
CA ASN A 135 -14.89 -7.22 -6.58
C ASN A 135 -14.36 -8.36 -5.69
N ARG A 136 -14.50 -9.63 -6.11
CA ARG A 136 -13.95 -10.78 -5.37
C ARG A 136 -12.42 -10.73 -5.32
N MET A 137 -11.77 -10.45 -6.45
CA MET A 137 -10.31 -10.29 -6.53
C MET A 137 -9.83 -9.16 -5.61
N LEU A 138 -10.47 -7.98 -5.64
CA LEU A 138 -10.11 -6.85 -4.78
C LEU A 138 -10.35 -7.13 -3.30
N ALA A 139 -11.42 -7.84 -2.96
CA ALA A 139 -11.69 -8.28 -1.59
C ALA A 139 -10.58 -9.20 -1.06
N GLU A 140 -10.11 -10.13 -1.90
CA GLU A 140 -9.00 -11.00 -1.55
C GLU A 140 -7.68 -10.23 -1.40
N VAL A 141 -7.36 -9.30 -2.30
CA VAL A 141 -6.18 -8.43 -2.14
C VAL A 141 -6.26 -7.61 -0.85
N LYS A 142 -7.45 -7.11 -0.46
CA LYS A 142 -7.65 -6.43 0.82
C LYS A 142 -7.44 -7.36 2.02
N ARG A 143 -7.88 -8.62 1.92
CA ARG A 143 -7.63 -9.64 2.94
C ARG A 143 -6.13 -9.90 3.09
N GLN A 144 -5.42 -10.07 1.97
CA GLN A 144 -3.97 -10.24 1.94
C GLN A 144 -3.24 -9.02 2.52
N SER A 145 -3.70 -7.82 2.18
CA SER A 145 -3.15 -6.56 2.72
C SER A 145 -3.27 -6.51 4.24
N SER A 146 -4.42 -6.93 4.77
CA SER A 146 -4.67 -6.99 6.22
C SER A 146 -3.84 -8.08 6.91
N ALA A 147 -3.67 -9.24 6.27
CA ALA A 147 -2.88 -10.35 6.79
C ALA A 147 -1.37 -10.01 6.84
N THR A 148 -0.87 -9.31 5.83
CA THR A 148 0.55 -8.97 5.70
C THR A 148 0.93 -7.61 6.31
N GLY A 149 -0.05 -6.75 6.56
CA GLY A 149 0.17 -5.39 7.05
C GLY A 149 0.71 -4.43 5.98
N LYS A 150 0.64 -4.81 4.70
CA LYS A 150 1.18 -4.05 3.57
C LYS A 150 0.07 -3.67 2.59
N GLY A 151 0.18 -2.53 1.93
CA GLY A 151 -0.65 -2.21 0.77
C GLY A 151 -0.23 -3.01 -0.47
N PHE A 152 -1.13 -3.09 -1.46
CA PHE A 152 -0.82 -3.67 -2.77
C PHE A 152 -1.18 -2.71 -3.91
N VAL A 153 -0.27 -2.56 -4.86
CA VAL A 153 -0.57 -2.08 -6.22
C VAL A 153 -0.73 -3.31 -7.10
N ILE A 154 -1.89 -3.45 -7.72
CA ILE A 154 -2.26 -4.65 -8.48
C ILE A 154 -1.96 -4.38 -9.95
N VAL A 155 -1.17 -5.27 -10.56
CA VAL A 155 -0.93 -5.36 -12.00
C VAL A 155 -1.69 -6.57 -12.51
N THR A 156 -2.76 -6.38 -13.26
CA THR A 156 -3.64 -7.46 -13.73
C THR A 156 -3.61 -7.56 -15.25
N ARG A 157 -3.50 -8.77 -15.80
CA ARG A 157 -3.72 -9.02 -17.24
C ARG A 157 -5.19 -9.37 -17.46
N MET A 158 -5.90 -8.62 -18.30
CA MET A 158 -7.32 -8.84 -18.61
C MET A 158 -7.63 -8.47 -20.06
N MET A 159 -8.78 -8.93 -20.57
CA MET A 159 -9.25 -8.57 -21.89
C MET A 159 -9.64 -7.08 -21.91
N SER A 160 -9.03 -6.32 -22.80
CA SER A 160 -9.33 -4.89 -22.99
C SER A 160 -9.74 -4.65 -24.44
N TYR A 161 -10.71 -3.76 -24.64
CA TYR A 161 -11.01 -3.25 -25.98
C TYR A 161 -9.86 -2.35 -26.43
N VAL A 162 -9.22 -2.73 -27.52
CA VAL A 162 -8.13 -1.98 -28.13
C VAL A 162 -8.73 -1.38 -29.38
N ASP A 163 -9.10 -0.10 -29.32
CA ASP A 163 -9.77 0.65 -30.37
C ASP A 163 -11.22 0.24 -30.69
N GLY A 164 -12.01 1.20 -31.21
CA GLY A 164 -13.44 1.04 -31.50
C GLY A 164 -13.79 0.00 -32.57
N SER A 165 -12.86 -0.88 -32.97
CA SER A 165 -13.09 -2.02 -33.86
C SER A 165 -13.92 -3.14 -33.23
N GLY A 166 -14.11 -3.12 -31.90
CA GLY A 166 -14.79 -4.19 -31.17
C GLY A 166 -13.91 -5.41 -30.89
N THR A 167 -12.61 -5.34 -31.22
CA THR A 167 -11.65 -6.40 -30.92
C THR A 167 -11.15 -6.26 -29.48
N SER A 168 -11.24 -7.34 -28.71
CA SER A 168 -10.65 -7.41 -27.37
C SER A 168 -9.30 -8.15 -27.43
N GLU A 169 -8.29 -7.58 -26.80
CA GLU A 169 -6.97 -8.21 -26.67
C GLU A 169 -6.54 -8.26 -25.19
N PRO A 170 -5.75 -9.26 -24.77
CA PRO A 170 -5.14 -9.28 -23.45
C PRO A 170 -4.23 -8.06 -23.26
N ARG A 171 -4.53 -7.23 -22.26
CA ARG A 171 -3.72 -6.07 -21.88
C ARG A 171 -3.44 -6.08 -20.39
N TRP A 172 -2.38 -5.41 -19.98
CA TRP A 172 -2.05 -5.22 -18.58
C TRP A 172 -2.64 -3.91 -18.06
N ALA A 173 -3.18 -3.93 -16.85
CA ALA A 173 -3.75 -2.77 -16.18
C ALA A 173 -3.25 -2.69 -14.74
N VAL A 174 -3.20 -1.48 -14.21
CA VAL A 174 -2.79 -1.14 -12.85
C VAL A 174 -3.96 -0.50 -12.14
N ASN A 175 -4.35 -1.03 -10.98
CA ASN A 175 -5.55 -0.60 -10.24
C ASN A 175 -5.48 0.83 -9.65
N LYS A 176 -4.29 1.45 -9.68
CA LYS A 176 -4.04 2.77 -9.11
C LYS A 176 -3.82 3.79 -10.23
N GLY A 177 -4.67 4.83 -10.26
CA GLY A 177 -4.69 5.84 -11.31
C GLY A 177 -5.36 5.36 -12.59
N SER A 178 -5.16 6.08 -13.70
CA SER A 178 -5.55 5.66 -15.06
C SER A 178 -4.48 4.74 -15.66
N GLY A 179 -4.05 3.72 -14.92
CA GLY A 179 -2.86 2.93 -15.19
C GLY A 179 -3.07 1.83 -16.21
N GLY A 180 -3.36 2.16 -17.46
CA GLY A 180 -3.45 1.18 -18.57
C GLY A 180 -4.39 1.62 -19.69
N PRO A 181 -4.56 0.79 -20.73
CA PRO A 181 -3.93 -0.52 -20.94
C PRO A 181 -2.45 -0.45 -21.36
N PHE A 182 -1.62 -1.37 -20.87
CA PHE A 182 -0.23 -1.59 -21.28
C PHE A 182 -0.10 -2.84 -22.16
N SER A 183 0.91 -2.85 -23.04
CA SER A 183 1.12 -3.97 -23.98
C SER A 183 1.90 -5.10 -23.34
N THR A 184 2.79 -4.80 -22.40
CA THR A 184 3.66 -5.79 -21.75
C THR A 184 3.53 -5.76 -20.23
N ARG A 185 3.88 -6.89 -19.60
CA ARG A 185 3.94 -7.02 -18.14
C ARG A 185 4.94 -6.02 -17.54
N ASP A 186 6.09 -5.87 -18.17
CA ASP A 186 7.19 -5.02 -17.67
C ASP A 186 6.82 -3.54 -17.72
N GLU A 187 6.11 -3.08 -18.75
CA GLU A 187 5.56 -1.71 -18.82
C GLU A 187 4.61 -1.43 -17.66
N ALA A 188 3.69 -2.36 -17.38
CA ALA A 188 2.73 -2.21 -16.30
C ALA A 188 3.40 -2.26 -14.92
N ILE A 189 4.40 -3.12 -14.72
CA ILE A 189 5.20 -3.16 -13.49
C ILE A 189 5.99 -1.86 -13.31
N ALA A 190 6.65 -1.36 -14.37
CA ALA A 190 7.37 -0.10 -14.31
C ALA A 190 6.44 1.06 -13.94
N TYR A 191 5.24 1.11 -14.53
CA TYR A 191 4.22 2.08 -14.13
C TYR A 191 3.82 1.90 -12.66
N ALA A 192 3.52 0.68 -12.21
CA ALA A 192 3.16 0.39 -10.83
C ALA A 192 4.26 0.80 -9.83
N GLN A 193 5.54 0.65 -10.19
CA GLN A 193 6.67 1.12 -9.39
C GLN A 193 6.64 2.64 -9.17
N THR A 194 6.27 3.42 -10.19
CA THR A 194 6.10 4.88 -10.02
C THR A 194 4.99 5.22 -9.02
N GLN A 195 3.99 4.35 -8.87
CA GLN A 195 2.85 4.56 -7.96
C GLN A 195 3.15 4.19 -6.51
N LEU A 196 4.29 3.54 -6.23
CA LEU A 196 4.73 3.21 -4.87
C LEU A 196 5.31 4.42 -4.13
N GLY A 197 5.65 5.51 -4.83
CA GLY A 197 6.20 6.73 -4.22
C GLY A 197 7.50 6.49 -3.43
N GLY A 198 8.23 5.42 -3.73
CA GLY A 198 9.46 5.04 -3.02
C GLY A 198 9.26 4.36 -1.66
N THR A 199 8.08 3.79 -1.37
CA THR A 199 7.79 3.10 -0.09
C THR A 199 7.57 1.58 -0.26
N PRO A 200 8.54 0.82 -0.82
CA PRO A 200 8.40 -0.63 -1.03
C PRO A 200 8.20 -1.40 0.28
N GLU A 201 8.62 -0.84 1.41
CA GLU A 201 8.39 -1.38 2.75
C GLU A 201 6.92 -1.28 3.19
N SER A 202 6.13 -0.36 2.63
CA SER A 202 4.72 -0.19 3.02
C SER A 202 3.75 -0.72 1.97
N THR A 203 4.17 -0.76 0.70
CA THR A 203 3.33 -1.20 -0.42
C THR A 203 4.11 -2.10 -1.36
N SER A 204 3.53 -3.23 -1.75
CA SER A 204 4.12 -4.19 -2.70
C SER A 204 3.35 -4.21 -4.03
N ILE A 205 4.00 -4.69 -5.10
CA ILE A 205 3.33 -4.92 -6.38
C ILE A 205 2.87 -6.37 -6.43
N LEU A 206 1.58 -6.56 -6.72
CA LEU A 206 0.98 -7.87 -6.90
C LEU A 206 0.66 -8.07 -8.37
N VAL A 207 1.32 -9.03 -9.03
CA VAL A 207 1.07 -9.32 -10.44
C VAL A 207 0.13 -10.52 -10.57
N ILE A 208 -0.99 -10.32 -11.26
CA ILE A 208 -2.05 -11.30 -11.42
C ILE A 208 -2.26 -11.52 -12.93
N ASP A 209 -1.88 -12.69 -13.43
CA ASP A 209 -2.24 -13.11 -14.79
C ASP A 209 -3.55 -13.89 -14.76
N THR A 210 -4.59 -13.37 -15.41
CA THR A 210 -5.92 -14.00 -15.45
C THR A 210 -6.24 -14.67 -16.80
N ILE A 211 -5.30 -14.66 -17.74
CA ILE A 211 -5.50 -15.14 -19.12
C ILE A 211 -4.61 -16.35 -19.44
N GLY A 212 -3.54 -16.58 -18.68
CA GLY A 212 -2.61 -17.70 -18.88
C GLY A 212 -1.35 -17.31 -19.63
#